data_AF-A0A318SNG3-F1
#
_entry.id   AF-A0A318SNG3-F1
#
_cell.length_a   1.000
_cell.length_b   1.000
_cell.length_c   1.000
_cell.angle_alpha   90.00
_cell.angle_beta   90.00
_cell.angle_gamma   90.00
#
_symmetry.space_group_name_H-M   'P 1'
#
loop_
_entity.id
_entity.type
_entity.pdbx_description
1 polymer ?
#
loop_
_entity_poly.entity_id
_entity_poly.type
_entity_poly.pdbx_seq_one_letter_code
_entity_poly.pdbx_strand_id
1 'polypeptide(L)'
;MDLCFHIGANCADGERLVTSLQKDRAALAALGTAVPQPARYRRLLRETLGAIASGQEVPGTARGLALRQILDTREEPQRLVLSDPAFLALPPGIFRGGALYPALERRLAALRALFPQDALHLCLTLRHPAAFVAATFARTRARHLDVFMDGVAPQEIAWSGLAARIRKALPEARLTLWCSEDMPLVWQEVLETVAGAQDAPSGRHDLLAEILPAPALERYSAYVEAHALSAAQRRHVIGVFLGKFAIPKAVKQEIDLPGCCDGTLAAMTQAYEADLARIAQMEGVALIRP
;
A
#
# COMPACT_ATOMS: atom_id res chain seq x y z
N MET A 1 19.39 -1.24 9.91
CA MET A 1 18.07 -1.89 10.00
C MET A 1 17.45 -1.93 8.61
N ASP A 2 16.52 -2.87 8.35
CA ASP A 2 15.65 -2.82 7.17
C ASP A 2 14.35 -2.08 7.47
N LEU A 3 14.08 -0.99 6.75
CA LEU A 3 12.87 -0.20 6.90
C LEU A 3 11.90 -0.54 5.77
N CYS A 4 10.89 -1.34 6.08
CA CYS A 4 9.78 -1.62 5.18
C CYS A 4 8.69 -0.55 5.37
N PHE A 5 8.55 0.36 4.41
CA PHE A 5 7.58 1.44 4.48
C PHE A 5 6.53 1.30 3.38
N HIS A 6 5.31 0.96 3.80
CA HIS A 6 4.14 1.02 2.95
C HIS A 6 3.66 2.47 2.77
N ILE A 7 3.89 3.00 1.57
CA ILE A 7 3.58 4.37 1.15
C ILE A 7 2.35 4.43 0.23
N GLY A 8 1.48 3.40 0.31
CA GLY A 8 0.36 3.08 -0.57
C GLY A 8 -0.42 4.25 -1.17
N ALA A 9 -1.04 4.03 -2.33
CA ALA A 9 -1.94 5.01 -2.90
C ALA A 9 -3.09 5.32 -1.92
N ASN A 10 -3.50 6.58 -1.88
CA ASN A 10 -4.61 7.00 -1.03
C ASN A 10 -5.86 6.16 -1.35
N CYS A 11 -6.58 5.76 -0.31
CA CYS A 11 -7.82 4.98 -0.45
C CYS A 11 -7.65 3.60 -1.12
N ALA A 12 -6.45 3.03 -1.22
CA ALA A 12 -6.26 1.67 -1.71
C ALA A 12 -6.52 0.61 -0.61
N ASP A 13 -5.82 0.71 0.52
CA ASP A 13 -5.77 -0.38 1.53
C ASP A 13 -6.31 0.00 2.91
N GLY A 14 -6.56 1.30 3.13
CA GLY A 14 -6.92 1.81 4.45
C GLY A 14 -5.89 1.41 5.52
N GLU A 15 -6.37 0.83 6.62
CA GLU A 15 -5.54 0.39 7.75
C GLU A 15 -5.21 -1.11 7.73
N ARG A 16 -5.75 -1.86 6.75
CA ARG A 16 -5.79 -3.34 6.72
C ARG A 16 -4.43 -3.97 6.95
N LEU A 17 -3.39 -3.46 6.28
CA LEU A 17 -2.04 -3.99 6.36
C LEU A 17 -1.49 -3.95 7.78
N VAL A 18 -1.56 -2.78 8.42
CA VAL A 18 -1.01 -2.62 9.78
C VAL A 18 -1.85 -3.37 10.79
N THR A 19 -3.17 -3.31 10.68
CA THR A 19 -4.06 -4.01 11.62
C THR A 19 -3.87 -5.52 11.55
N SER A 20 -3.68 -6.07 10.35
CA SER A 20 -3.41 -7.51 10.16
C SER A 20 -2.08 -7.91 10.79
N LEU A 21 -1.01 -7.14 10.57
CA LEU A 21 0.32 -7.41 11.14
C LEU A 21 0.37 -7.22 12.66
N GLN A 22 -0.40 -6.29 13.20
CA GLN A 22 -0.43 -6.02 14.64
C GLN A 22 -1.01 -7.16 15.48
N LYS A 23 -1.85 -8.03 14.88
CA LYS A 23 -2.38 -9.22 15.57
C LYS A 23 -1.27 -10.14 16.07
N ASP A 24 -0.14 -10.17 15.37
CA ASP A 24 1.00 -11.04 15.67
C ASP A 24 2.23 -10.23 16.08
N ARG A 25 2.04 -9.01 16.59
CA ARG A 25 3.12 -8.09 16.97
C ARG A 25 4.16 -8.76 17.88
N ALA A 26 3.74 -9.56 18.86
CA ALA A 26 4.66 -10.24 19.79
C ALA A 26 5.48 -11.34 19.10
N ALA A 27 4.83 -12.14 18.24
CA ALA A 27 5.51 -13.17 17.47
C ALA A 27 6.50 -12.56 16.46
N LEU A 28 6.10 -11.50 15.75
CA LEU A 28 6.97 -10.76 14.84
C LEU A 28 8.16 -10.12 15.57
N ALA A 29 7.95 -9.59 16.78
CA ALA A 29 9.04 -9.03 17.59
C ALA A 29 10.07 -10.10 17.97
N ALA A 30 9.63 -11.33 18.29
CA ALA A 30 10.54 -12.46 18.55
C ALA A 30 11.37 -12.85 17.32
N LEU A 31 10.87 -12.56 16.10
CA LEU A 31 11.59 -12.72 14.83
C LEU A 31 12.39 -11.47 14.42
N GLY A 32 12.53 -10.48 15.31
CA GLY A 32 13.29 -9.26 15.04
C GLY A 32 12.55 -8.21 14.20
N THR A 33 11.23 -8.34 14.04
CA THR A 33 10.39 -7.40 13.26
C THR A 33 9.51 -6.55 14.18
N ALA A 34 9.66 -5.23 14.12
CA ALA A 34 8.82 -4.29 14.85
C ALA A 34 7.69 -3.75 13.97
N VAL A 35 6.46 -3.86 14.46
CA VAL A 35 5.25 -3.27 13.86
C VAL A 35 4.60 -2.30 14.86
N PRO A 36 5.11 -1.07 14.98
CA PRO A 36 4.60 -0.09 15.94
C PRO A 36 3.17 0.38 15.61
N GLN A 37 2.52 1.00 16.59
CA GLN A 37 1.20 1.59 16.38
C GLN A 37 1.27 2.86 15.52
N PRO A 38 0.41 3.02 14.50
CA PRO A 38 0.37 4.20 13.62
C PRO A 38 0.39 5.54 14.33
N ALA A 39 -0.33 5.64 15.45
CA ALA A 39 -0.43 6.86 16.24
C ALA A 39 0.95 7.38 16.73
N ARG A 40 1.94 6.49 16.89
CA ARG A 40 3.28 6.84 17.37
C ARG A 40 4.17 7.46 16.30
N TYR A 41 4.01 7.05 15.04
CA TYR A 41 4.93 7.44 13.97
C TYR A 41 4.31 8.33 12.91
N ARG A 42 3.02 8.25 12.61
CA ARG A 42 2.44 8.96 11.45
C ARG A 42 2.49 10.48 11.57
N ARG A 43 2.16 11.02 12.75
CA ARG A 43 2.24 12.47 12.98
C ARG A 43 3.68 12.94 12.98
N LEU A 44 4.52 12.26 13.77
CA LEU A 44 5.95 12.51 13.86
C LEU A 44 6.61 12.54 12.49
N LEU A 45 6.50 11.46 11.69
CA LEU A 45 7.12 11.38 10.38
C LEU A 45 6.56 12.41 9.41
N ARG A 46 5.26 12.71 9.45
CA ARG A 46 4.68 13.75 8.59
C ARG A 46 5.28 15.12 8.88
N GLU A 47 5.44 15.48 10.16
CA GLU A 47 6.03 16.74 10.60
C GLU A 47 7.53 16.78 10.27
N THR A 48 8.29 15.75 10.68
CA THR A 48 9.73 15.66 10.45
C THR A 48 10.07 15.65 8.96
N LEU A 49 9.47 14.76 8.18
CA LEU A 49 9.75 14.67 6.75
C LEU A 49 9.24 15.89 5.99
N GLY A 50 8.16 16.53 6.45
CA GLY A 50 7.68 17.80 5.91
C GLY A 50 8.67 18.95 6.12
N ALA A 51 9.29 19.03 7.29
CA ALA A 51 10.31 20.03 7.61
C ALA A 51 11.58 19.81 6.76
N ILE A 52 12.05 18.57 6.67
CA ILE A 52 13.21 18.20 5.85
C ILE A 52 12.94 18.49 4.37
N ALA A 53 11.77 18.11 3.87
CA ALA A 53 11.33 18.41 2.51
C ALA A 53 11.23 19.92 2.23
N SER A 54 11.12 20.76 3.26
CA SER A 54 11.09 22.22 3.12
C SER A 54 12.48 22.87 3.27
N GLY A 55 13.54 22.07 3.36
CA GLY A 55 14.93 22.56 3.42
C GLY A 55 15.54 22.59 4.81
N GLN A 56 14.86 22.08 5.84
CA GLN A 56 15.46 21.99 7.17
C GLN A 56 16.59 20.96 7.18
N GLU A 57 17.73 21.32 7.77
CA GLU A 57 18.84 20.39 7.97
C GLU A 57 18.44 19.22 8.87
N VAL A 58 19.07 18.07 8.62
CA VAL A 58 18.86 16.84 9.40
C VAL A 58 20.04 16.64 10.35
N PRO A 59 19.87 16.88 11.67
CA PRO A 59 20.92 16.59 12.63
C PRO A 59 21.28 15.09 12.62
N GLY A 60 22.54 14.74 12.87
CA GLY A 60 22.98 13.33 12.92
C GLY A 60 22.25 12.48 13.99
N THR A 61 21.61 13.12 14.97
CA THR A 61 20.80 12.47 16.00
C THR A 61 19.33 12.24 15.60
N ALA A 62 18.86 12.80 14.48
CA ALA A 62 17.45 12.79 14.08
C ALA A 62 16.88 11.37 13.94
N ARG A 63 17.64 10.46 13.30
CA ARG A 63 17.28 9.04 13.17
C ARG A 63 17.02 8.40 14.54
N GLY A 64 17.98 8.53 15.46
CA GLY A 64 17.89 7.93 16.80
C GLY A 64 16.74 8.50 17.63
N LEU A 65 16.47 9.81 17.52
CA LEU A 65 15.31 10.43 18.16
C LEU A 65 13.99 9.93 17.59
N ALA A 66 13.89 9.81 16.26
CA ALA A 66 12.71 9.26 15.60
C ALA A 66 12.46 7.82 16.07
N LEU A 67 13.47 6.95 16.03
CA LEU A 67 13.34 5.55 16.46
C LEU A 67 12.92 5.43 17.93
N ARG A 68 13.48 6.24 18.84
CA ARG A 68 13.09 6.25 20.26
C ARG A 68 11.61 6.60 20.47
N GLN A 69 11.03 7.44 19.62
CA GLN A 69 9.62 7.81 19.71
C GLN A 69 8.71 6.76 19.06
N ILE A 70 9.19 6.11 17.99
CA ILE A 70 8.44 5.11 17.21
C ILE A 70 8.40 3.76 17.93
N LEU A 71 9.50 3.34 18.55
CA LEU A 71 9.67 2.01 19.15
C LEU A 71 9.31 2.00 20.64
N ASP A 72 8.68 0.91 21.12
CA ASP A 72 8.34 0.72 22.55
C ASP A 72 9.54 0.17 23.35
N THR A 73 10.62 -0.20 22.67
CA THR A 73 11.79 -0.86 23.23
C THR A 73 13.05 -0.05 22.93
N ARG A 74 14.10 -0.27 23.72
CA ARG A 74 15.43 0.32 23.47
C ARG A 74 16.23 -0.43 22.41
N GLU A 75 15.89 -1.69 22.17
CA GLU A 75 16.54 -2.54 21.17
C GLU A 75 16.06 -2.16 19.77
N GLU A 76 17.01 -1.98 18.86
CA GLU A 76 16.74 -1.71 17.45
C GLU A 76 16.36 -3.03 16.75
N PRO A 77 15.22 -3.09 16.05
CA PRO A 77 14.81 -4.31 15.36
C PRO A 77 15.66 -4.56 14.12
N GLN A 78 15.69 -5.80 13.65
CA GLN A 78 16.27 -6.12 12.35
C GLN A 78 15.44 -5.49 11.22
N ARG A 79 14.11 -5.55 11.36
CA ARG A 79 13.14 -4.95 10.43
C ARG A 79 12.13 -4.06 11.15
N LEU A 80 11.89 -2.87 10.61
CA LEU A 80 10.83 -1.96 11.06
C LEU A 80 9.78 -1.82 9.96
N VAL A 81 8.53 -2.13 10.28
CA VAL A 81 7.40 -1.99 9.36
C VAL A 81 6.60 -0.74 9.70
N LEU A 82 6.55 0.20 8.76
CA LEU A 82 5.71 1.40 8.83
C LEU A 82 4.71 1.42 7.70
N SER A 83 3.56 2.07 7.92
CA SER A 83 2.56 2.30 6.88
C SER A 83 1.85 3.62 7.09
N ASP A 84 1.86 4.45 6.06
CA ASP A 84 1.12 5.71 6.01
C ASP A 84 0.54 5.88 4.59
N PRO A 85 -0.75 5.54 4.38
CA PRO A 85 -1.43 5.72 3.09
C PRO A 85 -1.55 7.19 2.65
N ALA A 86 -1.20 8.15 3.52
CA ALA A 86 -1.15 9.58 3.22
C ALA A 86 0.30 10.11 3.18
N PHE A 87 1.29 9.21 3.07
CA PHE A 87 2.70 9.58 2.99
C PHE A 87 2.97 10.49 1.79
N LEU A 88 2.49 10.12 0.60
CA LEU A 88 2.76 10.85 -0.63
C LEU A 88 2.02 12.20 -0.70
N ALA A 89 0.74 12.19 -0.36
CA ALA A 89 -0.08 13.38 -0.20
C ALA A 89 -1.33 13.09 0.64
N LEU A 90 -1.92 14.16 1.19
CA LEU A 90 -3.35 14.14 1.53
C LEU A 90 -4.17 14.27 0.25
N PRO A 91 -5.43 13.79 0.21
CA PRO A 91 -6.24 13.78 -1.00
C PRO A 91 -6.22 15.08 -1.81
N PRO A 92 -6.40 16.28 -1.22
CA PRO A 92 -6.39 17.54 -1.98
C PRO A 92 -5.07 17.89 -2.68
N GLY A 93 -3.96 17.21 -2.33
CA GLY A 93 -2.64 17.42 -2.91
C GLY A 93 -2.19 16.34 -3.89
N ILE A 94 -3.04 15.37 -4.22
CA ILE A 94 -2.67 14.24 -5.09
C ILE A 94 -2.28 14.71 -6.49
N PHE A 95 -3.04 15.63 -7.10
CA PHE A 95 -2.80 16.09 -8.48
C PHE A 95 -2.24 17.51 -8.60
N ARG A 96 -1.95 18.16 -7.47
CA ARG A 96 -1.54 19.58 -7.43
C ARG A 96 -0.37 19.85 -8.39
N GLY A 97 -0.48 20.89 -9.21
CA GLY A 97 0.51 21.25 -10.21
C GLY A 97 0.48 20.35 -11.46
N GLY A 98 -0.66 19.73 -11.77
CA GLY A 98 -0.85 18.96 -13.01
C GLY A 98 -0.07 17.66 -13.08
N ALA A 99 0.22 17.03 -11.93
CA ALA A 99 0.95 15.76 -11.89
C ALA A 99 0.48 14.88 -10.73
N LEU A 100 0.44 13.56 -10.94
CA LEU A 100 0.18 12.59 -9.88
C LEU A 100 1.32 12.58 -8.85
N TYR A 101 1.01 12.86 -7.59
CA TYR A 101 1.96 12.96 -6.48
C TYR A 101 3.18 13.85 -6.80
N PRO A 102 2.99 15.17 -6.97
CA PRO A 102 4.04 16.10 -7.41
C PRO A 102 5.21 16.20 -6.41
N ALA A 103 4.96 15.92 -5.12
CA ALA A 103 5.93 16.04 -4.04
C ALA A 103 6.74 14.76 -3.78
N LEU A 104 6.55 13.71 -4.60
CA LEU A 104 7.14 12.38 -4.41
C LEU A 104 8.65 12.46 -4.17
N GLU A 105 9.39 13.03 -5.12
CA GLU A 105 10.86 13.05 -5.11
C GLU A 105 11.38 13.71 -3.84
N ARG A 106 10.77 14.84 -3.45
CA ARG A 106 11.15 15.59 -2.25
C ARG A 106 10.83 14.83 -0.97
N ARG A 107 9.72 14.08 -0.92
CA ARG A 107 9.38 13.24 0.22
C ARG A 107 10.28 12.02 0.34
N LEU A 108 10.64 11.40 -0.77
CA LEU A 108 11.59 10.27 -0.79
C LEU A 108 13.00 10.72 -0.41
N ALA A 109 13.45 11.88 -0.88
CA ALA A 109 14.71 12.48 -0.46
C ALA A 109 14.72 12.77 1.04
N ALA A 110 13.64 13.32 1.59
CA ALA A 110 13.50 13.54 3.03
C ALA A 110 13.53 12.23 3.84
N LEU A 111 12.84 11.19 3.35
CA LEU A 111 12.87 9.86 3.97
C LEU A 111 14.30 9.30 3.98
N ARG A 112 15.04 9.46 2.88
CA ARG A 112 16.43 9.03 2.80
C ARG A 112 17.34 9.80 3.74
N ALA A 113 17.18 11.11 3.80
CA ALA A 113 17.96 11.96 4.70
C ALA A 113 17.72 11.59 6.18
N LEU A 114 16.51 11.17 6.55
CA LEU A 114 16.20 10.73 7.92
C LEU A 114 16.79 9.36 8.26
N PHE A 115 16.93 8.46 7.27
CA PHE A 115 17.40 7.08 7.47
C PHE A 115 18.62 6.71 6.60
N PRO A 116 19.70 7.51 6.57
CA PRO A 116 20.70 7.46 5.49
C PRO A 116 21.44 6.12 5.34
N GLN A 117 21.51 5.31 6.40
CA GLN A 117 22.24 4.04 6.44
C GLN A 117 21.31 2.81 6.43
N ASP A 118 19.99 3.01 6.51
CA ASP A 118 19.05 1.89 6.52
C ASP A 118 18.73 1.42 5.11
N ALA A 119 18.57 0.10 4.96
CA ALA A 119 18.00 -0.48 3.76
C ALA A 119 16.53 -0.06 3.68
N LEU A 120 16.12 0.46 2.53
CA LEU A 120 14.71 0.82 2.29
C LEU A 120 14.04 -0.26 1.47
N HIS A 121 12.87 -0.66 1.94
CA HIS A 121 11.90 -1.43 1.18
C HIS A 121 10.62 -0.62 1.11
N LEU A 122 10.35 -0.02 -0.04
CA LEU A 122 9.13 0.72 -0.31
C LEU A 122 8.06 -0.24 -0.82
N CYS A 123 6.88 -0.13 -0.24
CA CYS A 123 5.72 -0.90 -0.65
C CYS A 123 4.61 0.05 -1.11
N LEU A 124 4.00 -0.21 -2.26
CA LEU A 124 2.96 0.65 -2.84
C LEU A 124 1.79 -0.19 -3.34
N THR A 125 0.61 0.04 -2.77
CA THR A 125 -0.60 -0.54 -3.33
C THR A 125 -1.17 0.32 -4.44
N LEU A 126 -1.51 -0.34 -5.53
CA LEU A 126 -2.12 0.19 -6.72
C LEU A 126 -3.63 0.03 -6.67
N ARG A 127 -4.34 0.87 -7.40
CA ARG A 127 -5.79 0.79 -7.55
C ARG A 127 -6.19 1.22 -8.95
N HIS A 128 -7.23 0.62 -9.49
CA HIS A 128 -7.82 0.99 -10.77
C HIS A 128 -8.02 2.51 -10.83
N PRO A 129 -7.46 3.22 -11.83
CA PRO A 129 -7.42 4.69 -11.85
C PRO A 129 -8.79 5.35 -11.64
N ALA A 130 -9.85 4.82 -12.25
CA ALA A 130 -11.20 5.37 -12.07
C ALA A 130 -11.68 5.25 -10.62
N ALA A 131 -11.42 4.11 -9.97
CA ALA A 131 -11.80 3.86 -8.58
C ALA A 131 -10.93 4.69 -7.61
N PHE A 132 -9.65 4.84 -7.93
CA PHE A 132 -8.73 5.71 -7.19
C PHE A 132 -9.18 7.17 -7.21
N VAL A 133 -9.48 7.72 -8.40
CA VAL A 133 -9.93 9.11 -8.56
C VAL A 133 -11.28 9.31 -7.86
N ALA A 134 -12.26 8.43 -8.06
CA ALA A 134 -13.56 8.53 -7.41
C ALA A 134 -13.44 8.55 -5.87
N ALA A 135 -12.68 7.59 -5.31
CA ALA A 135 -12.52 7.47 -3.86
C ALA A 135 -11.75 8.65 -3.26
N THR A 136 -10.73 9.16 -3.95
CA THR A 136 -9.93 10.29 -3.44
C THR A 136 -10.65 11.62 -3.62
N PHE A 137 -11.38 11.82 -4.71
CA PHE A 137 -12.20 13.01 -4.94
C PHE A 137 -13.28 13.16 -3.87
N ALA A 138 -13.98 12.07 -3.52
CA ALA A 138 -14.97 12.01 -2.44
C ALA A 138 -14.41 12.39 -1.06
N ARG A 139 -13.07 12.40 -0.90
CA ARG A 139 -12.39 12.81 0.35
C ARG A 139 -12.00 14.27 0.38
N THR A 140 -12.28 15.02 -0.68
CA THR A 140 -11.97 16.45 -0.79
C THR A 140 -13.22 17.31 -0.58
N ARG A 141 -13.03 18.63 -0.53
CA ARG A 141 -14.11 19.63 -0.61
C ARG A 141 -14.26 20.24 -2.00
N ALA A 142 -13.54 19.73 -3.00
CA ALA A 142 -13.63 20.23 -4.37
C ALA A 142 -15.04 19.95 -4.91
N ARG A 143 -15.64 20.95 -5.56
CA ARG A 143 -17.00 20.83 -6.12
C ARG A 143 -17.04 20.14 -7.47
N HIS A 144 -15.95 20.23 -8.22
CA HIS A 144 -15.84 19.72 -9.57
C HIS A 144 -14.54 18.91 -9.72
N LEU A 145 -14.62 17.87 -10.55
CA LEU A 145 -13.52 16.91 -10.73
C LEU A 145 -12.31 17.57 -11.40
N ASP A 146 -12.53 18.44 -12.38
CA ASP A 146 -11.48 19.21 -13.07
C ASP A 146 -10.61 20.03 -12.10
N VAL A 147 -11.23 20.67 -11.10
CA VAL A 147 -10.52 21.40 -10.04
C VAL A 147 -9.65 20.48 -9.20
N PHE A 148 -10.14 19.26 -8.91
CA PHE A 148 -9.36 18.27 -8.15
C PHE A 148 -8.21 17.69 -8.97
N MET A 149 -8.44 17.44 -10.25
CA MET A 149 -7.48 16.85 -11.17
C MET A 149 -6.39 17.83 -11.63
N ASP A 150 -6.62 19.14 -11.50
CA ASP A 150 -5.63 20.20 -11.73
C ASP A 150 -4.91 20.09 -13.09
N GLY A 151 -5.67 19.74 -14.14
CA GLY A 151 -5.18 19.58 -15.51
C GLY A 151 -4.78 18.16 -15.92
N VAL A 152 -4.76 17.19 -15.00
CA VAL A 152 -4.49 15.78 -15.33
C VAL A 152 -5.77 15.10 -15.84
N ALA A 153 -5.73 14.43 -16.99
CA ALA A 153 -6.89 13.62 -17.39
C ALA A 153 -6.92 12.30 -16.58
N PRO A 154 -8.07 11.83 -16.08
CA PRO A 154 -8.14 10.57 -15.33
C PRO A 154 -7.57 9.36 -16.10
N GLN A 155 -7.67 9.37 -17.43
CA GLN A 155 -7.18 8.33 -18.33
C GLN A 155 -5.65 8.32 -18.47
N GLU A 156 -4.97 9.42 -18.11
CA GLU A 156 -3.51 9.56 -18.19
C GLU A 156 -2.80 9.06 -16.93
N ILE A 157 -3.55 8.65 -15.90
CA ILE A 157 -2.98 8.07 -14.68
C ILE A 157 -2.32 6.73 -15.01
N ALA A 158 -0.99 6.72 -14.94
CA ALA A 158 -0.16 5.55 -15.11
C ALA A 158 0.71 5.32 -13.85
N TRP A 159 0.48 4.20 -13.17
CA TRP A 159 1.24 3.78 -12.01
C TRP A 159 2.68 3.39 -12.36
N SER A 160 2.93 2.88 -13.57
CA SER A 160 4.30 2.66 -14.05
C SER A 160 5.12 3.95 -14.07
N GLY A 161 4.51 5.09 -14.40
CA GLY A 161 5.15 6.40 -14.35
C GLY A 161 5.54 6.79 -12.93
N LEU A 162 4.65 6.53 -11.96
CA LEU A 162 4.95 6.73 -10.54
C LEU A 162 6.07 5.79 -10.05
N ALA A 163 6.01 4.51 -10.39
CA ALA A 163 7.03 3.53 -10.06
C ALA A 163 8.40 3.92 -10.63
N ALA A 164 8.45 4.38 -11.89
CA ALA A 164 9.69 4.83 -12.53
C ALA A 164 10.28 6.04 -11.81
N ARG A 165 9.44 6.99 -11.37
CA ARG A 165 9.89 8.14 -10.56
C ARG A 165 10.43 7.71 -9.19
N ILE A 166 9.79 6.74 -8.52
CA ILE A 166 10.30 6.16 -7.26
C ILE A 166 11.69 5.55 -7.49
N ARG A 167 11.84 4.69 -8.51
CA ARG A 167 13.11 4.02 -8.84
C ARG A 167 14.20 5.02 -9.20
N LYS A 168 13.87 6.11 -9.90
CA LYS A 168 14.81 7.19 -10.21
C LYS A 168 15.26 7.95 -8.97
N ALA A 169 14.34 8.20 -8.02
CA ALA A 169 14.63 8.96 -6.81
C ALA A 169 15.41 8.14 -5.76
N LEU A 170 15.16 6.83 -5.67
CA LEU A 170 15.79 5.90 -4.73
C LEU A 170 16.15 4.58 -5.43
N PRO A 171 17.18 4.56 -6.29
CA PRO A 171 17.56 3.38 -7.07
C PRO A 171 18.00 2.19 -6.20
N GLU A 172 18.51 2.43 -5.00
CA GLU A 172 18.93 1.40 -4.06
C GLU A 172 17.79 0.77 -3.26
N ALA A 173 16.63 1.43 -3.18
CA ALA A 173 15.49 0.95 -2.41
C ALA A 173 14.79 -0.22 -3.12
N ARG A 174 14.43 -1.28 -2.40
CA ARG A 174 13.53 -2.30 -2.94
C ARG A 174 12.15 -1.68 -3.15
N LEU A 175 11.48 -2.01 -4.26
CA LEU A 175 10.12 -1.55 -4.52
C LEU A 175 9.21 -2.75 -4.78
N THR A 176 8.20 -2.92 -3.93
CA THR A 176 7.16 -3.94 -4.10
C THR A 176 5.80 -3.29 -4.28
N LEU A 177 5.03 -3.79 -5.24
CA LEU A 177 3.68 -3.33 -5.53
C LEU A 177 2.71 -4.49 -5.54
N TRP A 178 1.45 -4.19 -5.31
CA TRP A 178 0.33 -5.10 -5.48
C TRP A 178 -0.92 -4.30 -5.84
N CYS A 179 -1.94 -4.96 -6.37
CA CYS A 179 -3.21 -4.33 -6.68
C CYS A 179 -4.18 -4.47 -5.51
N SER A 180 -4.89 -3.39 -5.17
CA SER A 180 -5.93 -3.38 -4.14
C SER A 180 -7.03 -4.40 -4.43
N GLU A 181 -7.34 -4.58 -5.71
CA GLU A 181 -8.36 -5.48 -6.25
C GLU A 181 -8.00 -6.95 -6.05
N ASP A 182 -6.71 -7.27 -6.12
CA ASP A 182 -6.18 -8.62 -6.02
C ASP A 182 -5.87 -9.02 -4.57
N MET A 183 -5.87 -8.05 -3.63
CA MET A 183 -5.45 -8.29 -2.25
C MET A 183 -6.11 -9.50 -1.60
N PRO A 184 -7.43 -9.79 -1.75
CA PRO A 184 -8.02 -10.98 -1.14
C PRO A 184 -7.36 -12.29 -1.58
N LEU A 185 -6.76 -12.34 -2.78
CA LEU A 185 -6.05 -13.50 -3.31
C LEU A 185 -4.60 -13.57 -2.86
N VAL A 186 -3.93 -12.42 -2.72
CA VAL A 186 -2.49 -12.33 -2.43
C VAL A 186 -2.16 -11.87 -1.01
N TRP A 187 -3.16 -11.71 -0.14
CA TRP A 187 -2.99 -11.04 1.16
C TRP A 187 -1.91 -11.66 2.03
N GLN A 188 -1.88 -13.00 2.08
CA GLN A 188 -0.85 -13.70 2.84
C GLN A 188 0.55 -13.33 2.35
N GLU A 189 0.82 -13.37 1.04
CA GLU A 189 2.12 -13.02 0.47
C GLU A 189 2.50 -11.56 0.71
N VAL A 190 1.53 -10.64 0.66
CA VAL A 190 1.73 -9.24 1.03
C VAL A 190 2.18 -9.13 2.48
N LEU A 191 1.50 -9.82 3.41
CA LEU A 191 1.87 -9.83 4.82
C LEU A 191 3.26 -10.44 5.04
N GLU A 192 3.58 -11.57 4.40
CA GLU A 192 4.89 -12.22 4.48
C GLU A 192 6.00 -11.30 3.98
N THR A 193 5.77 -10.65 2.84
CA THR A 193 6.74 -9.74 2.20
C THR A 193 7.02 -8.52 3.07
N VAL A 194 5.96 -7.90 3.60
CA VAL A 194 6.06 -6.70 4.44
C VAL A 194 6.66 -7.04 5.81
N ALA A 195 6.25 -8.15 6.42
CA ALA A 195 6.76 -8.60 7.70
C ALA A 195 8.20 -9.13 7.62
N GLY A 196 8.56 -9.75 6.49
CA GLY A 196 9.83 -10.46 6.39
C GLY A 196 9.87 -11.85 6.97
N ALA A 197 8.71 -12.47 7.16
CA ALA A 197 8.58 -13.78 7.77
C ALA A 197 7.62 -14.61 6.92
N GLN A 198 7.98 -15.88 6.69
CA GLN A 198 7.21 -16.79 5.83
C GLN A 198 5.98 -17.39 6.55
N ASP A 199 5.98 -17.43 7.87
CA ASP A 199 4.84 -17.91 8.67
C ASP A 199 3.88 -16.76 8.99
N ALA A 200 3.24 -16.24 7.95
CA ALA A 200 2.43 -15.03 8.02
C ALA A 200 1.17 -15.12 8.90
N PRO A 201 0.69 -13.94 9.35
CA PRO A 201 0.03 -13.71 10.62
C PRO A 201 -1.39 -14.29 10.73
N SER A 202 -1.90 -14.35 11.96
CA SER A 202 -3.31 -14.57 12.30
C SER A 202 -4.27 -13.68 11.47
N GLY A 203 -3.79 -12.55 10.94
CA GLY A 203 -4.52 -11.66 10.02
C GLY A 203 -4.65 -12.11 8.56
N ARG A 204 -4.14 -13.28 8.16
CA ARG A 204 -4.17 -13.78 6.77
C ARG A 204 -5.58 -13.90 6.15
N HIS A 205 -6.61 -14.01 6.99
CA HIS A 205 -8.01 -14.13 6.55
C HIS A 205 -8.80 -12.81 6.66
N ASP A 206 -8.19 -11.70 7.10
CA ASP A 206 -8.89 -10.45 7.43
C ASP A 206 -9.66 -9.88 6.24
N LEU A 207 -9.06 -9.88 5.05
CA LEU A 207 -9.74 -9.40 3.85
C LEU A 207 -10.89 -10.31 3.43
N LEU A 208 -10.72 -11.63 3.57
CA LEU A 208 -11.77 -12.59 3.26
C LEU A 208 -12.95 -12.45 4.21
N ALA A 209 -12.70 -12.15 5.49
CA ALA A 209 -13.75 -11.95 6.49
C ALA A 209 -14.67 -10.76 6.18
N GLU A 210 -14.22 -9.80 5.39
CA GLU A 210 -15.03 -8.65 4.99
C GLU A 210 -15.88 -8.91 3.74
N ILE A 211 -15.51 -9.89 2.92
CA ILE A 211 -16.15 -10.16 1.63
C ILE A 211 -16.84 -11.52 1.56
N LEU A 212 -16.66 -12.37 2.57
CA LEU A 212 -17.35 -13.65 2.74
C LEU A 212 -18.25 -13.63 3.98
N PRO A 213 -19.42 -14.28 3.93
CA PRO A 213 -20.20 -14.57 5.13
C PRO A 213 -19.42 -15.45 6.11
N ALA A 214 -19.62 -15.26 7.42
CA ALA A 214 -18.89 -16.02 8.46
C ALA A 214 -18.92 -17.54 8.27
N PRO A 215 -20.06 -18.20 7.93
CA PRO A 215 -20.08 -19.65 7.70
C PRO A 215 -19.25 -20.10 6.49
N ALA A 216 -19.05 -19.24 5.49
CA ALA A 216 -18.19 -19.54 4.35
C ALA A 216 -16.71 -19.37 4.71
N LEU A 217 -16.38 -18.34 5.50
CA LEU A 217 -15.03 -18.11 6.01
C LEU A 217 -14.56 -19.25 6.93
N GLU A 218 -15.43 -19.75 7.81
CA GLU A 218 -15.13 -20.89 8.68
C GLU A 218 -14.81 -22.14 7.88
N ARG A 219 -15.62 -22.45 6.86
CA ARG A 219 -15.37 -23.58 5.94
C ARG A 219 -14.07 -23.42 5.17
N TYR A 220 -13.78 -22.21 4.68
CA TYR A 220 -12.53 -21.91 4.00
C TYR A 220 -11.33 -22.13 4.94
N SER A 221 -11.40 -21.57 6.15
CA SER A 221 -10.32 -21.66 7.16
C SER A 221 -10.03 -23.11 7.54
N ALA A 222 -11.08 -23.89 7.84
CA ALA A 222 -10.94 -25.31 8.14
C ALA A 222 -10.35 -26.11 6.96
N TYR A 223 -10.74 -25.77 5.72
CA TYR A 223 -10.19 -26.42 4.53
C TYR A 223 -8.70 -26.15 4.36
N VAL A 224 -8.25 -24.89 4.48
CA VAL A 224 -6.83 -24.54 4.32
C VAL A 224 -5.96 -25.01 5.48
N GLU A 225 -6.51 -25.17 6.68
CA GLU A 225 -5.78 -25.73 7.83
C GLU A 225 -5.62 -27.26 7.73
N ALA A 226 -6.60 -27.95 7.14
CA ALA A 226 -6.55 -29.39 6.94
C ALA A 226 -5.64 -29.82 5.77
N HIS A 227 -5.24 -28.90 4.89
CA HIS A 227 -4.47 -29.22 3.69
C HIS A 227 -3.22 -28.33 3.57
N ALA A 228 -2.05 -28.94 3.37
CA ALA A 228 -0.82 -28.21 3.06
C ALA A 228 -0.84 -27.69 1.62
N LEU A 229 -1.56 -26.58 1.39
CA LEU A 229 -1.73 -25.98 0.07
C LEU A 229 -0.53 -25.12 -0.33
N SER A 230 -0.09 -25.24 -1.58
CA SER A 230 0.79 -24.24 -2.19
C SER A 230 0.08 -22.89 -2.33
N ALA A 231 0.84 -21.81 -2.55
CA ALA A 231 0.27 -20.47 -2.78
C ALA A 231 -0.73 -20.46 -3.96
N ALA A 232 -0.38 -21.12 -5.07
CA ALA A 232 -1.26 -21.22 -6.23
C ALA A 232 -2.55 -21.99 -5.94
N GLN A 233 -2.46 -23.12 -5.21
CA GLN A 233 -3.64 -23.89 -4.79
C GLN A 233 -4.54 -23.09 -3.86
N ARG A 234 -3.96 -22.36 -2.90
CA ARG A 234 -4.70 -21.50 -1.98
C ARG A 234 -5.45 -20.40 -2.73
N ARG A 235 -4.80 -19.70 -3.67
CA ARG A 235 -5.44 -18.68 -4.53
C ARG A 235 -6.61 -19.26 -5.32
N HIS A 236 -6.44 -20.45 -5.88
CA HIS A 236 -7.52 -21.15 -6.59
C HIS A 236 -8.71 -21.43 -5.66
N VAL A 237 -8.47 -21.94 -4.45
CA VAL A 237 -9.51 -22.19 -3.45
C VAL A 237 -10.23 -20.89 -3.07
N ILE A 238 -9.50 -19.80 -2.82
CA ILE A 238 -10.11 -18.48 -2.54
C ILE A 238 -11.02 -18.08 -3.70
N GLY A 239 -10.58 -18.21 -4.96
CA GLY A 239 -11.38 -17.91 -6.14
C GLY A 239 -12.68 -18.71 -6.20
N VAL A 240 -12.65 -20.01 -5.88
CA VAL A 240 -13.85 -20.86 -5.81
C VAL A 240 -14.82 -20.38 -4.73
N PHE A 241 -14.31 -20.02 -3.53
CA PHE A 241 -15.14 -19.52 -2.44
C PHE A 241 -15.76 -18.16 -2.76
N LEU A 242 -15.00 -17.23 -3.36
CA LEU A 242 -15.52 -15.94 -3.80
C LEU A 242 -16.60 -16.12 -4.89
N GLY A 243 -16.37 -16.99 -5.87
CA GLY A 243 -17.37 -17.24 -6.92
C GLY A 243 -18.70 -17.77 -6.39
N LYS A 244 -18.69 -18.51 -5.28
CA LYS A 244 -19.89 -19.14 -4.71
C LYS A 244 -20.54 -18.35 -3.58
N PHE A 245 -19.76 -17.64 -2.77
CA PHE A 245 -20.21 -17.10 -1.49
C PHE A 245 -19.91 -15.61 -1.30
N ALA A 246 -19.24 -14.93 -2.25
CA ALA A 246 -18.91 -13.52 -2.09
C ALA A 246 -20.14 -12.65 -1.81
N ILE A 247 -19.99 -11.71 -0.88
CA ILE A 247 -20.96 -10.67 -0.60
C ILE A 247 -20.90 -9.68 -1.77
N PRO A 248 -21.93 -9.60 -2.66
CA PRO A 248 -21.79 -8.89 -3.93
C PRO A 248 -21.44 -7.41 -3.78
N LYS A 249 -22.01 -6.73 -2.77
CA LYS A 249 -21.72 -5.32 -2.47
C LYS A 249 -20.33 -5.07 -1.87
N ALA A 250 -19.71 -6.08 -1.27
CA ALA A 250 -18.37 -5.95 -0.69
C ALA A 250 -17.29 -6.16 -1.76
N VAL A 251 -17.58 -6.96 -2.79
CA VAL A 251 -16.66 -7.25 -3.90
C VAL A 251 -16.82 -6.27 -5.06
N LYS A 252 -18.05 -5.87 -5.40
CA LYS A 252 -18.31 -4.89 -6.46
C LYS A 252 -18.49 -3.50 -5.85
N GLN A 253 -17.47 -2.66 -5.99
CA GLN A 253 -17.60 -1.24 -5.73
C GLN A 253 -18.10 -0.52 -6.98
N GLU A 254 -19.20 0.19 -6.86
CA GLU A 254 -19.69 1.08 -7.90
C GLU A 254 -18.71 2.26 -8.03
N ILE A 255 -18.18 2.47 -9.24
CA ILE A 255 -17.25 3.56 -9.53
C ILE A 255 -18.09 4.77 -9.91
N ASP A 256 -18.38 5.61 -8.93
CA ASP A 256 -19.05 6.90 -9.14
C ASP A 256 -18.00 7.98 -9.51
N LEU A 257 -17.59 7.98 -10.78
CA LEU A 257 -16.68 8.98 -11.33
C LEU A 257 -17.44 9.94 -12.25
N PRO A 258 -17.55 11.25 -11.91
CA PRO A 258 -18.27 12.21 -12.73
C PRO A 258 -17.78 12.24 -14.18
N GLY A 259 -18.72 12.13 -15.14
CA GLY A 259 -18.42 12.14 -16.58
C GLY A 259 -17.83 10.84 -17.14
N CYS A 260 -17.71 9.79 -16.33
CA CYS A 260 -17.24 8.48 -16.79
C CYS A 260 -18.41 7.63 -17.27
N CYS A 261 -18.52 7.41 -18.58
CA CYS A 261 -19.43 6.41 -19.13
C CYS A 261 -18.77 5.02 -19.20
N ASP A 262 -19.56 3.98 -19.44
CA ASP A 262 -19.06 2.59 -19.53
C ASP A 262 -17.92 2.42 -20.54
N GLY A 263 -18.00 3.11 -21.69
CA GLY A 263 -16.95 3.08 -22.71
C GLY A 263 -15.63 3.69 -22.22
N THR A 264 -15.71 4.82 -21.51
CA THR A 264 -14.54 5.45 -20.89
C THR A 264 -13.95 4.57 -19.79
N LEU A 265 -14.81 3.96 -18.96
CA LEU A 265 -14.37 3.05 -17.90
C LEU A 265 -13.64 1.84 -18.49
N ALA A 266 -14.20 1.21 -19.54
CA ALA A 266 -13.58 0.08 -20.22
C ALA A 266 -12.21 0.44 -20.82
N ALA A 267 -12.08 1.62 -21.43
CA ALA A 267 -10.79 2.11 -21.95
C ALA A 267 -9.77 2.33 -20.82
N MET A 268 -10.19 2.89 -19.68
CA MET A 268 -9.33 3.04 -18.50
C MET A 268 -8.90 1.68 -17.92
N THR A 269 -9.79 0.69 -17.91
CA THR A 269 -9.46 -0.68 -17.48
C THR A 269 -8.40 -1.29 -18.39
N GLN A 270 -8.57 -1.18 -19.71
CA GLN A 270 -7.58 -1.67 -20.67
C GLN A 270 -6.22 -0.97 -20.50
N ALA A 271 -6.22 0.35 -20.31
CA ALA A 271 -5.01 1.11 -20.05
C ALA A 271 -4.33 0.69 -18.73
N TYR A 272 -5.10 0.43 -17.68
CA TYR A 272 -4.60 -0.05 -16.40
C TYR A 272 -3.97 -1.44 -16.51
N GLU A 273 -4.61 -2.39 -17.18
CA GLU A 273 -4.02 -3.73 -17.39
C GLU A 273 -2.73 -3.66 -18.20
N ALA A 274 -2.68 -2.82 -19.25
CA ALA A 274 -1.46 -2.58 -20.01
C ALA A 274 -0.36 -1.91 -19.15
N ASP A 275 -0.74 -1.03 -18.22
CA ASP A 275 0.17 -0.41 -17.25
C ASP A 275 0.72 -1.43 -16.25
N LEU A 276 -0.11 -2.33 -15.71
CA LEU A 276 0.32 -3.43 -14.85
C LEU A 276 1.27 -4.39 -15.56
N ALA A 277 1.01 -4.71 -16.83
CA ALA A 277 1.92 -5.51 -17.65
C ALA A 277 3.28 -4.83 -17.84
N ARG A 278 3.31 -3.49 -17.99
CA ARG A 278 4.56 -2.72 -18.01
C ARG A 278 5.29 -2.79 -16.67
N ILE A 279 4.58 -2.59 -15.55
CA ILE A 279 5.16 -2.66 -14.20
C ILE A 279 5.81 -4.02 -13.94
N ALA A 280 5.17 -5.11 -14.35
CA ALA A 280 5.69 -6.47 -14.16
C ALA A 280 7.04 -6.72 -14.85
N GLN A 281 7.38 -5.91 -15.86
CA GLN A 281 8.64 -6.00 -16.61
C GLN A 281 9.68 -4.96 -16.18
N MET A 282 9.37 -4.10 -15.19
CA MET A 282 10.28 -3.04 -14.75
C MET A 282 11.42 -3.61 -13.89
N GLU A 283 12.65 -3.23 -14.22
CA GLU A 283 13.83 -3.61 -13.43
C GLU A 283 13.80 -2.99 -12.02
N GLY A 284 14.14 -3.80 -11.01
CA GLY A 284 14.14 -3.37 -9.61
C GLY A 284 12.74 -3.15 -9.02
N VAL A 285 11.72 -3.68 -9.68
CA VAL A 285 10.32 -3.62 -9.24
C VAL A 285 9.77 -5.03 -9.08
N ALA A 286 9.22 -5.34 -7.91
CA ALA A 286 8.50 -6.58 -7.66
C ALA A 286 7.00 -6.30 -7.67
N LEU A 287 6.23 -7.02 -8.48
CA LEU A 287 4.76 -6.93 -8.52
C LEU A 287 4.17 -8.25 -8.03
N ILE A 288 3.46 -8.21 -6.89
CA ILE A 288 2.70 -9.33 -6.37
C ILE A 288 1.37 -9.38 -7.12
N ARG A 289 1.10 -10.48 -7.83
CA ARG A 289 -0.16 -10.77 -8.52
C ARG A 289 -0.64 -12.19 -8.21
N PRO A 290 -1.95 -12.47 -8.40
CA PRO A 290 -2.51 -13.81 -8.28
C PRO A 290 -1.82 -14.85 -9.18
#